data_AF-A0A3D4QEY7-F1
#
_entry.id   AF-A0A3D4QEY7-F1
#
_cell.length_a   1.000
_cell.length_b   1.000
_cell.length_c   1.000
_cell.angle_alpha   90.00
_cell.angle_beta   90.00
_cell.angle_gamma   90.00
#
_symmetry.space_group_name_H-M   'P 1'
#
loop_
_entity.id
_entity.type
_entity.pdbx_description
1 polymer ?
#
loop_
_entity_poly.entity_id
_entity_poly.type
_entity_poly.pdbx_seq_one_letter_code
_entity_poly.pdbx_strand_id
1 'polypeptide(L)'
;VWIFFMRQMQSGGGKAMGFGKSKAKLLTEKAGRVTFEDVAGIDEAKQELEEIVEFLKDPQKFQRLGGKIPKGCLLVGPPGTGKTLLARAIAGEANVPFFTIS
;
A
#
# COMPACT_ATOMS: atom_id res chain seq x y z
N VAL A 1 -0.32 -34.40 -38.62
CA VAL A 1 -0.94 -34.43 -37.27
C VAL A 1 -0.03 -33.81 -36.20
N TRP A 2 1.26 -34.16 -36.14
CA TRP A 2 2.20 -33.65 -35.12
C TRP A 2 2.49 -32.13 -35.21
N ILE A 3 2.46 -31.55 -36.42
CA ILE A 3 2.67 -30.11 -36.66
C ILE A 3 1.53 -29.23 -36.09
N PHE A 4 0.31 -29.77 -35.99
CA PHE A 4 -0.83 -29.03 -35.43
C PHE A 4 -0.75 -28.91 -33.89
N PHE A 5 -0.20 -29.93 -33.21
CA PHE A 5 -0.02 -29.92 -31.75
C PHE A 5 1.07 -28.94 -31.29
N MET A 6 2.18 -28.82 -32.03
CA MET A 6 3.26 -27.87 -31.70
C MET A 6 2.82 -26.40 -31.87
N ARG A 7 1.89 -26.12 -32.79
CA ARG A 7 1.39 -24.77 -33.02
C ARG A 7 0.42 -24.29 -31.91
N GLN A 8 -0.21 -25.21 -31.19
CA GLN A 8 -1.09 -24.89 -30.06
C GLN A 8 -0.30 -24.61 -28.77
N MET A 9 0.91 -25.19 -28.61
CA MET A 9 1.79 -24.93 -27.46
C MET A 9 2.52 -23.58 -27.57
N GLN A 10 2.86 -23.14 -28.78
CA GLN A 10 3.50 -21.83 -28.99
C GLN A 10 2.52 -20.65 -28.82
N SER A 11 1.21 -20.87 -28.98
CA SER A 11 0.18 -19.86 -28.73
C SER A 11 -0.36 -19.86 -27.28
N GLY A 12 0.05 -20.83 -26.45
CA GLY A 12 -0.41 -20.99 -25.06
C GLY A 12 0.63 -20.68 -23.98
N GLY A 13 1.91 -20.55 -24.34
CA GLY A 13 3.04 -20.42 -23.41
C GLY A 13 3.14 -19.10 -22.64
N GLY A 14 2.31 -18.10 -22.94
CA GLY A 14 2.36 -16.78 -22.29
C GLY A 14 1.43 -16.58 -21.09
N LYS A 15 0.40 -17.43 -20.91
CA LYS A 15 -0.65 -17.19 -19.90
C LYS A 15 -0.36 -17.79 -18.52
N ALA A 16 0.46 -18.83 -18.43
CA ALA A 16 0.80 -19.48 -17.15
C ALA A 16 1.94 -18.78 -16.38
N MET A 17 2.77 -17.97 -17.05
CA MET A 17 3.96 -17.34 -16.44
C MET A 17 3.66 -16.03 -15.69
N GLY A 18 2.42 -15.57 -15.69
CA GLY A 18 1.96 -14.38 -14.97
C GLY A 18 1.23 -14.65 -13.65
N PHE A 19 0.95 -15.92 -13.32
CA PHE A 19 0.04 -16.31 -12.23
C PHE A 19 0.63 -16.17 -10.81
N GLY A 20 1.86 -15.68 -10.68
CA GLY A 20 2.52 -15.45 -9.38
C GLY A 20 3.14 -14.06 -9.20
N LYS A 21 3.03 -13.17 -10.20
CA LYS A 21 3.57 -11.81 -10.07
C LYS A 21 2.55 -10.94 -9.35
N SER A 22 2.98 -10.31 -8.26
CA SER A 22 2.16 -9.38 -7.48
C SER A 22 1.52 -8.33 -8.39
N LYS A 23 0.19 -8.15 -8.29
CA LYS A 23 -0.57 -7.12 -9.01
C LYS A 23 -0.47 -5.74 -8.34
N ALA A 24 0.43 -5.57 -7.37
CA ALA A 24 0.57 -4.31 -6.63
C ALA A 24 0.85 -3.15 -7.58
N LYS A 25 0.02 -2.12 -7.50
CA LYS A 25 0.27 -0.85 -8.18
C LYS A 25 1.11 0.01 -7.23
N LEU A 26 2.32 0.35 -7.66
CA LEU A 26 3.14 1.35 -6.99
C LEU A 26 2.60 2.72 -7.41
N LEU A 27 2.05 3.47 -6.46
CA LEU A 27 1.70 4.87 -6.68
C LEU A 27 2.99 5.68 -6.55
N THR A 28 3.59 6.04 -7.69
CA THR A 28 4.71 6.98 -7.74
C THR A 28 4.20 8.39 -7.42
N GLU A 29 5.06 9.27 -6.90
CA GLU A 29 4.74 10.66 -6.53
C GLU A 29 3.94 11.44 -7.59
N LYS A 30 3.99 11.03 -8.87
CA LYS A 30 3.19 11.59 -9.96
C LYS A 30 1.67 11.51 -9.73
N ALA A 31 1.19 10.59 -8.89
CA ALA A 31 -0.22 10.46 -8.55
C ALA A 31 -0.57 11.24 -7.27
N GLY A 32 -0.28 12.54 -7.24
CA GLY A 32 -0.75 13.51 -6.24
C GLY A 32 -0.51 13.10 -4.79
N ARG A 33 0.46 13.73 -4.13
CA ARG A 33 0.67 13.55 -2.69
C ARG A 33 -0.59 13.97 -1.93
N VAL A 34 -1.19 13.03 -1.21
CA VAL A 34 -2.31 13.27 -0.29
C VAL A 34 -1.71 13.38 1.10
N THR A 35 -2.14 14.35 1.89
CA THR A 35 -1.67 14.63 3.25
C THR A 35 -2.84 14.61 4.24
N PHE A 36 -2.58 14.78 5.54
CA PHE A 36 -3.67 14.87 6.51
C PHE A 36 -4.55 16.11 6.31
N GLU A 37 -4.06 17.15 5.64
CA GLU A 37 -4.85 18.33 5.27
C GLU A 37 -5.98 17.98 4.27
N ASP A 38 -5.79 16.92 3.48
CA ASP A 38 -6.78 16.46 2.49
C ASP A 38 -7.86 15.55 3.10
N VAL A 39 -7.78 15.23 4.41
CA VAL A 39 -8.70 14.32 5.08
C VAL A 39 -9.47 15.07 6.18
N ALA A 40 -10.76 15.26 5.97
CA ALA A 40 -11.64 15.89 6.94
C ALA A 40 -12.12 14.92 8.03
N GLY A 41 -12.29 15.42 9.25
CA GLY A 41 -12.96 14.71 10.34
C GLY A 41 -12.18 13.56 10.96
N ILE A 42 -10.84 13.65 10.97
CA ILE A 42 -9.95 12.64 11.56
C ILE A 42 -9.29 13.09 12.87
N ASP A 43 -9.80 14.14 13.51
CA ASP A 43 -9.16 14.75 14.68
C ASP A 43 -8.95 13.76 15.84
N GLU A 44 -9.90 12.84 16.04
CA GLU A 44 -9.84 11.77 17.04
C GLU A 44 -8.75 10.73 16.71
N ALA A 45 -8.61 10.37 15.44
CA ALA A 45 -7.63 9.38 14.98
C ALA A 45 -6.23 10.00 14.76
N LYS A 46 -6.12 11.32 14.66
CA LYS A 46 -4.90 12.00 14.24
C LYS A 46 -3.72 11.71 15.16
N GLN A 47 -3.93 11.67 16.49
CA GLN A 47 -2.86 11.35 17.45
C GLN A 47 -2.31 9.93 17.26
N GLU A 48 -3.16 8.93 17.11
CA GLU A 48 -2.72 7.55 16.88
C GLU A 48 -1.99 7.41 15.53
N LEU A 49 -2.46 8.13 14.51
CA LEU A 49 -1.87 8.10 13.19
C LEU A 49 -0.56 8.88 13.10
N GLU A 50 -0.38 9.92 13.91
CA GLU A 50 0.89 10.67 14.02
C GLU A 50 2.02 9.77 14.52
N GLU A 51 1.75 8.87 15.47
CA GLU A 51 2.74 7.88 15.91
C GLU A 51 3.17 6.96 14.75
N ILE A 52 2.22 6.52 13.92
CA ILE A 52 2.51 5.69 12.74
C ILE A 52 3.34 6.48 11.72
N VAL A 53 3.01 7.75 11.49
CA VAL A 53 3.77 8.63 10.59
C VAL A 53 5.19 8.81 11.10
N GLU A 54 5.37 9.07 12.40
CA GLU A 54 6.69 9.23 13.01
C GLU A 54 7.50 7.94 12.90
N PHE A 55 6.86 6.79 13.13
CA PHE A 55 7.47 5.48 12.95
C PHE A 55 7.97 5.27 11.51
N LEU A 56 7.17 5.64 10.50
CA LEU A 56 7.56 5.52 9.11
C LEU A 56 8.68 6.49 8.71
N LYS A 57 8.78 7.66 9.36
CA LYS A 57 9.85 8.66 9.14
C LYS A 57 11.17 8.25 9.79
N ASP A 58 11.15 7.80 11.04
CA ASP A 58 12.34 7.40 11.80
C ASP A 58 12.13 6.10 12.58
N PRO A 59 12.21 4.94 11.92
CA PRO A 59 12.05 3.65 12.58
C PRO A 59 13.19 3.33 13.56
N GLN A 60 14.36 3.98 13.45
CA GLN A 60 15.48 3.72 14.35
C GLN A 60 15.23 4.30 15.75
N LYS A 61 14.57 5.46 15.83
CA LYS A 61 14.17 6.08 17.10
C LYS A 61 13.36 5.11 17.97
N PHE A 62 12.40 4.41 17.37
CA PHE A 62 11.55 3.44 18.08
C PHE A 62 12.33 2.18 18.52
N GLN A 63 13.27 1.70 17.70
CA GLN A 63 14.12 0.56 18.07
C GLN A 63 15.05 0.87 19.25
N ARG A 64 15.62 2.08 19.30
CA ARG A 64 16.51 2.52 20.39
C ARG A 64 15.80 2.61 21.74
N LEU A 65 14.51 2.95 21.72
CA LEU A 65 13.66 3.01 22.91
C LEU A 65 13.14 1.62 23.35
N GLY A 66 13.53 0.54 22.65
CA GLY A 66 13.04 -0.82 22.91
C GLY A 66 11.60 -1.05 22.48
N GLY A 67 11.03 -0.16 21.67
CA GLY A 67 9.66 -0.23 21.17
C GLY A 67 9.48 -1.36 20.17
N LYS A 68 8.36 -2.09 20.29
CA LYS A 68 7.98 -3.12 19.32
C LYS A 68 7.35 -2.46 18.10
N ILE A 69 7.95 -2.69 16.94
CA ILE A 69 7.47 -2.15 15.67
C ILE A 69 6.07 -2.72 15.33
N PRO A 70 5.05 -1.87 15.12
CA PRO A 70 3.77 -2.30 14.58
C PRO A 70 3.97 -2.91 13.19
N LYS A 71 3.44 -4.11 12.97
CA LYS A 71 3.59 -4.81 11.68
C LYS A 71 2.46 -4.49 10.69
N GLY A 72 1.38 -3.89 11.17
CA GLY A 72 0.22 -3.52 10.36
C GLY A 72 -0.90 -2.96 11.21
N CYS A 73 -1.78 -2.21 10.55
CA CYS A 73 -2.97 -1.61 11.14
C CYS A 73 -4.20 -2.04 10.33
N LEU A 74 -5.33 -2.21 11.00
CA LEU A 74 -6.60 -2.52 10.38
C LEU A 74 -7.56 -1.35 10.57
N LEU A 75 -7.92 -0.68 9.47
CA LEU A 75 -8.91 0.39 9.49
C LEU A 75 -10.29 -0.20 9.27
N VAL A 76 -11.19 -0.05 10.26
CA VAL A 76 -12.55 -0.62 10.22
C VAL A 76 -13.58 0.51 10.15
N GLY A 77 -14.60 0.33 9.32
CA GLY A 77 -15.74 1.24 9.25
C GLY A 77 -16.58 1.07 7.98
N PRO A 78 -17.76 1.70 7.89
CA PRO A 78 -18.64 1.65 6.72
C PRO A 78 -17.96 2.02 5.39
N PRO A 79 -18.44 1.56 4.23
CA PRO A 79 -17.91 2.01 2.94
C PRO A 79 -18.02 3.54 2.82
N GLY A 80 -17.04 4.17 2.16
CA GLY A 80 -17.04 5.64 1.95
C GLY A 80 -16.45 6.47 3.09
N THR A 81 -16.06 5.90 4.23
CA THR A 81 -15.48 6.64 5.37
C THR A 81 -13.99 7.01 5.21
N GLY A 82 -13.48 7.12 3.98
CA GLY A 82 -12.13 7.63 3.76
C GLY A 82 -10.97 6.69 4.17
N LYS A 83 -11.18 5.42 4.53
CA LYS A 83 -10.09 4.49 4.93
C LYS A 83 -8.91 4.43 3.96
N THR A 84 -9.17 4.31 2.66
CA THR A 84 -8.12 4.28 1.63
C THR A 84 -7.47 5.65 1.45
N LEU A 85 -8.24 6.73 1.59
CA LEU A 85 -7.73 8.10 1.53
C LEU A 85 -6.77 8.35 2.71
N LEU A 86 -7.16 7.92 3.91
CA LEU A 86 -6.37 7.99 5.13
C LEU A 86 -5.06 7.21 5.02
N ALA A 87 -5.11 5.98 4.49
CA ALA A 87 -3.90 5.19 4.25
C ALA A 87 -2.92 5.89 3.28
N ARG A 88 -3.44 6.58 2.26
CA ARG A 88 -2.62 7.39 1.33
C ARG A 88 -2.06 8.63 2.03
N ALA A 89 -2.86 9.28 2.86
CA ALA A 89 -2.46 10.45 3.64
C ALA A 89 -1.31 10.13 4.61
N ILE A 90 -1.37 9.00 5.33
CA ILE A 90 -0.28 8.54 6.22
C ILE A 90 1.03 8.38 5.45
N ALA A 91 0.98 7.75 4.27
CA ALA A 91 2.18 7.57 3.45
C ALA A 91 2.70 8.90 2.90
N GLY A 92 1.81 9.81 2.51
CA GLY A 92 2.17 11.15 2.06
C GLY A 92 2.75 12.02 3.17
N GLU A 93 2.24 11.92 4.40
CA GLU A 93 2.81 12.58 5.58
C GLU A 93 4.21 12.07 5.90
N ALA A 94 4.40 10.75 5.85
CA ALA A 94 5.68 10.10 6.10
C ALA A 94 6.68 10.23 4.94
N ASN A 95 6.23 10.70 3.77
CA ASN A 95 7.02 10.78 2.54
C ASN A 95 7.61 9.41 2.13
N VAL A 96 6.81 8.34 2.27
CA VAL A 96 7.20 6.97 1.92
C VAL A 96 6.39 6.45 0.72
N PRO A 97 6.92 5.51 -0.07
CA PRO A 97 6.16 4.91 -1.17
C PRO A 97 4.89 4.21 -0.70
N PHE A 98 3.78 4.37 -1.43
CA PHE A 98 2.52 3.72 -1.14
C PHE A 98 2.18 2.64 -2.17
N PHE A 99 2.04 1.40 -1.70
CA PHE A 99 1.67 0.24 -2.51
C PHE A 99 0.23 -0.14 -2.21
N THR A 100 -0.57 -0.32 -3.26
CA THR A 100 -1.96 -0.79 -3.12
C THR A 100 -2.17 -2.10 -3.86
N ILE A 101 -2.84 -3.02 -3.18
CA ILE A 101 -3.32 -4.30 -3.71
C ILE A 101 -4.80 -4.36 -3.37
N SER A 102 -5.63 -4.67 -4.36
CA SER A 102 -7.06 -4.90 -4.21
C SER A 102 -7.45 -6.20 -4.91
#